data_AF-A0A6H9GW72-F1
#
_entry.id   AF-A0A6H9GW72-F1
#
_cell.length_a   1.000
_cell.length_b   1.000
_cell.length_c   1.000
_cell.angle_alpha   90.00
_cell.angle_beta   90.00
_cell.angle_gamma   90.00
#
_symmetry.space_group_name_H-M   'P 1'
#
loop_
_entity.id
_entity.type
_entity.pdbx_description
1 polymer ?
#
loop_
_entity_poly.entity_id
_entity_poly.type
_entity_poly.pdbx_seq_one_letter_code
_entity_poly.pdbx_strand_id
1 'polypeptide(L)'
;MGSIKYNLTNLLNFKGRDARQTFWFYVLFLVVIQYAVGMVIAMPMMGGIMKGAFVAAQQGATGADMNARVMSQMAGYMRTSMTLSTIVSLTAGLLLLASFARRLHDSGKPGWISVLTFLLSLTSKAIVWSRMDEIVSTMQKVSADNLETAFAMQSKMVAASLLGYAAILIVIIFGVWPSNPGPNRYGEAPVRF
;
A
#
# COMPACT_ATOMS: atom_id res chain seq x y z
N MET A 1 -0.54 11.91 -20.23
CA MET A 1 -1.91 11.83 -19.66
C MET A 1 -2.80 10.76 -20.30
N GLY A 2 -2.51 10.30 -21.54
CA GLY A 2 -3.34 9.28 -22.22
C GLY A 2 -3.50 7.97 -21.45
N SER A 3 -2.41 7.42 -20.91
CA SER A 3 -2.44 6.17 -20.13
C SER A 3 -3.34 6.23 -18.89
N ILE A 4 -3.32 7.34 -18.15
CA ILE A 4 -4.13 7.52 -16.93
C ILE A 4 -5.62 7.56 -17.29
N LYS A 5 -6.00 8.47 -18.20
CA LYS A 5 -7.40 8.62 -18.63
C LYS A 5 -7.94 7.30 -19.17
N TYR A 6 -7.17 6.64 -20.05
CA TYR A 6 -7.54 5.36 -20.64
C TYR A 6 -7.80 4.27 -19.58
N ASN A 7 -6.91 4.11 -18.59
CA ASN A 7 -7.09 3.09 -17.55
C ASN A 7 -8.26 3.41 -16.63
N LEU A 8 -8.46 4.67 -16.26
CA LEU A 8 -9.62 5.09 -15.44
C LEU A 8 -10.96 4.89 -16.17
N THR A 9 -11.00 5.02 -17.50
CA THR A 9 -12.20 4.69 -18.29
C THR A 9 -12.43 3.19 -18.48
N ASN A 10 -11.42 2.35 -18.20
CA ASN A 10 -11.42 0.90 -18.46
C ASN A 10 -11.27 0.07 -17.17
N LEU A 11 -11.70 0.60 -16.02
CA LEU A 11 -11.54 -0.08 -14.72
C LEU A 11 -12.22 -1.44 -14.62
N LEU A 12 -13.30 -1.66 -15.37
CA LEU A 12 -14.04 -2.93 -15.42
C LEU A 12 -13.81 -3.70 -16.72
N ASN A 13 -12.94 -3.19 -17.61
CA ASN A 13 -12.65 -3.81 -18.88
C ASN A 13 -11.34 -4.62 -18.79
N PHE A 14 -11.48 -5.93 -18.60
CA PHE A 14 -10.36 -6.87 -18.51
C PHE A 14 -9.89 -7.36 -19.88
N LYS A 15 -10.59 -7.02 -20.96
CA LYS A 15 -10.27 -7.48 -22.32
C LYS A 15 -9.26 -6.53 -22.98
N GLY A 16 -8.47 -7.08 -23.89
CA GLY A 16 -7.45 -6.34 -24.63
C GLY A 16 -6.07 -6.41 -23.97
N ARG A 17 -5.17 -5.55 -24.45
CA ARG A 17 -3.73 -5.61 -24.19
C ARG A 17 -3.16 -4.22 -23.96
N ASP A 18 -2.45 -4.07 -22.86
CA ASP A 18 -1.76 -2.84 -22.51
C ASP A 18 -0.24 -3.02 -22.66
N ALA A 19 0.41 -2.11 -23.37
CA ALA A 19 1.86 -2.12 -23.51
C ALA A 19 2.55 -1.76 -22.19
N ARG A 20 3.83 -2.13 -22.06
CA ARG A 20 4.65 -1.82 -20.87
C ARG A 20 4.56 -0.36 -20.46
N GLN A 21 4.72 0.56 -21.40
CA GLN A 21 4.70 2.00 -21.15
C GLN A 21 3.35 2.47 -20.58
N THR A 22 2.25 2.07 -21.21
CA THR A 22 0.88 2.36 -20.76
C THR A 22 0.63 1.87 -19.34
N PHE A 23 1.06 0.63 -19.04
CA PHE A 23 0.94 0.02 -17.73
C PHE A 23 1.77 0.75 -16.67
N TRP A 24 3.06 0.97 -16.91
CA TRP A 24 3.97 1.54 -15.90
C TRP A 24 3.67 3.00 -15.59
N PHE A 25 3.22 3.81 -16.56
CA PHE A 25 2.78 5.18 -16.26
C PHE A 25 1.52 5.20 -15.39
N TYR A 26 0.63 4.23 -15.55
CA TYR A 26 -0.54 4.11 -14.69
C TYR A 26 -0.17 3.60 -13.29
N VAL A 27 0.74 2.62 -13.18
CA VAL A 27 1.31 2.19 -11.89
C VAL A 27 1.98 3.36 -11.18
N LEU A 28 2.81 4.14 -11.87
CA LEU A 28 3.47 5.32 -11.31
C LEU A 28 2.45 6.33 -10.79
N PHE A 29 1.40 6.61 -11.57
CA PHE A 29 0.30 7.48 -11.12
C PHE A 29 -0.34 6.97 -9.81
N LEU A 30 -0.68 5.67 -9.73
CA LEU A 30 -1.26 5.09 -8.52
C LEU A 30 -0.29 5.15 -7.32
N VAL A 31 1.01 4.96 -7.55
CA VAL A 31 2.04 5.07 -6.51
C VAL A 31 2.15 6.51 -6.00
N VAL A 32 2.20 7.51 -6.90
CA VAL A 32 2.27 8.93 -6.52
C VAL A 32 1.04 9.34 -5.70
N ILE A 33 -0.16 8.93 -6.12
CA ILE A 33 -1.39 9.20 -5.36
C ILE A 33 -1.34 8.56 -3.97
N GLN A 34 -0.86 7.31 -3.85
CA GLN A 34 -0.72 6.66 -2.55
C GLN A 34 0.22 7.44 -1.61
N TYR A 35 1.36 7.90 -2.12
CA TYR A 35 2.28 8.72 -1.32
C TYR A 35 1.68 10.07 -0.94
N ALA A 36 0.99 10.75 -1.87
CA ALA A 36 0.32 12.02 -1.60
C ALA A 36 -0.75 11.87 -0.52
N VAL A 37 -1.61 10.84 -0.62
CA VAL A 37 -2.63 10.55 0.40
C VAL A 37 -1.98 10.14 1.73
N GLY A 38 -0.88 9.40 1.70
CA GLY A 38 -0.09 9.07 2.89
C GLY A 38 0.42 10.32 3.63
N MET A 39 0.91 11.33 2.90
CA MET A 39 1.30 12.61 3.49
C MET A 39 0.11 13.33 4.14
N VAL A 40 -1.05 13.33 3.49
CA VAL A 40 -2.27 13.93 4.04
C VAL A 40 -2.72 13.20 5.32
N ILE A 41 -2.63 11.87 5.36
CA ILE A 41 -2.96 11.06 6.56
C ILE A 41 -1.99 11.38 7.71
N ALA A 42 -0.74 11.72 7.42
CA ALA A 42 0.26 12.05 8.44
C ALA A 42 0.07 13.44 9.06
N MET A 43 -0.54 14.40 8.36
CA MET A 43 -0.69 15.78 8.86
C MET A 43 -1.50 15.88 10.17
N PRO A 44 -2.68 15.23 10.32
CA PRO A 44 -3.44 15.24 11.58
C PRO A 44 -2.68 14.64 12.77
N MET A 45 -1.78 13.68 12.54
CA MET A 45 -0.96 13.09 13.59
C MET A 45 -0.03 14.13 14.21
N MET A 46 0.68 14.90 13.38
CA MET A 46 1.62 15.91 13.86
C MET A 46 0.89 17.07 14.57
N GLY A 47 -0.24 17.53 14.00
CA GLY A 47 -1.07 18.56 14.65
C GLY A 47 -1.66 18.08 15.99
N GLY A 48 -2.05 16.80 16.06
CA GLY A 48 -2.54 16.15 17.26
C GLY A 48 -1.55 16.08 18.41
N ILE A 49 -0.34 15.59 18.11
CA ILE A 49 0.75 15.46 19.08
C ILE A 49 1.18 16.85 19.57
N MET A 50 1.34 17.83 18.67
CA MET A 50 1.68 19.20 19.07
C MET A 50 0.60 19.84 19.96
N LYS A 51 -0.68 19.67 19.61
CA LYS A 51 -1.78 20.17 20.44
C LYS A 51 -1.79 19.49 21.82
N GLY A 52 -1.57 18.18 21.87
CA GLY A 52 -1.47 17.41 23.11
C GLY A 52 -0.32 17.88 24.00
N ALA A 53 0.87 18.09 23.42
CA ALA A 53 2.04 18.58 24.12
C ALA A 53 1.84 20.01 24.65
N PHE A 54 1.25 20.91 23.86
CA PHE A 54 0.96 22.28 24.28
C PHE A 54 0.02 22.34 25.48
N VAL A 55 -1.07 21.57 25.44
CA VAL A 55 -2.03 21.48 26.56
C VAL A 55 -1.39 20.87 27.81
N ALA A 56 -0.53 19.86 27.66
CA ALA A 56 0.19 19.27 28.77
C ALA A 56 1.20 20.26 29.41
N ALA A 57 1.92 21.03 28.59
CA ALA A 57 2.84 22.06 29.06
C ALA A 57 2.10 23.18 29.82
N GLN A 58 0.94 23.63 29.32
CA GLN A 58 0.10 24.61 30.03
C GLN A 58 -0.41 24.11 31.39
N GLN A 59 -0.59 22.80 31.54
CA GLN A 59 -1.05 22.18 32.78
C GLN A 59 0.09 21.90 33.78
N GLY A 60 1.33 22.28 33.47
CA GLY A 60 2.49 21.99 34.31
C GLY A 60 2.80 20.50 34.43
N ALA A 61 2.41 19.70 33.44
CA ALA A 61 2.59 18.25 33.45
C ALA A 61 4.09 17.88 33.54
N THR A 62 4.41 16.87 34.35
CA THR A 62 5.79 16.38 34.46
C THR A 62 6.23 15.69 33.17
N GLY A 63 7.55 15.54 32.96
CA GLY A 63 8.09 14.85 31.79
C GLY A 63 7.55 13.41 31.62
N ALA A 64 7.26 12.73 32.73
CA ALA A 64 6.67 11.39 32.71
C ALA A 64 5.20 11.40 32.23
N ASP A 65 4.39 12.37 32.69
CA ASP A 65 3.00 12.53 32.27
C ASP A 65 2.90 12.91 30.79
N MET A 66 3.83 13.74 30.33
CA MET A 66 3.92 14.14 28.92
C MET A 66 4.25 12.94 28.03
N ASN A 67 5.21 12.10 28.42
CA ASN A 67 5.53 10.87 27.70
C ASN A 67 4.34 9.90 27.63
N ALA A 68 3.64 9.67 28.74
CA ALA A 68 2.48 8.78 28.77
C ALA A 68 1.34 9.28 27.85
N ARG A 69 1.07 10.60 27.84
CA ARG A 69 0.07 11.22 26.95
C ARG A 69 0.46 11.06 25.48
N VAL A 70 1.71 11.36 25.11
CA VAL A 70 2.21 11.19 23.73
C VAL A 70 2.06 9.74 23.27
N MET A 71 2.44 8.76 24.11
CA MET A 71 2.31 7.34 23.78
C MET A 71 0.85 6.91 23.56
N SER A 72 -0.09 7.40 24.37
CA SER A 72 -1.52 7.08 24.20
C SER A 72 -2.11 7.68 22.91
N GLN A 73 -1.70 8.91 22.55
CA GLN A 73 -2.11 9.56 21.31
C GLN A 73 -1.52 8.85 20.09
N MET A 74 -0.23 8.48 20.15
CA MET A 74 0.45 7.73 19.10
C MET A 74 -0.26 6.41 18.79
N ALA A 75 -0.69 5.67 19.80
CA ALA A 75 -1.44 4.42 19.62
C ALA A 75 -2.75 4.64 18.83
N GLY A 76 -3.53 5.67 19.18
CA GLY A 76 -4.75 6.03 18.45
C GLY A 76 -4.49 6.47 17.01
N TYR A 77 -3.44 7.26 16.79
CA TYR A 77 -3.02 7.68 15.46
C TYR A 77 -2.54 6.50 14.60
N MET A 78 -1.78 5.56 15.17
CA MET A 78 -1.32 4.36 14.47
C MET A 78 -2.49 3.53 13.96
N ARG A 79 -3.47 3.24 14.82
CA ARG A 79 -4.67 2.48 14.41
C ARG A 79 -5.41 3.17 13.27
N THR A 80 -5.61 4.48 13.37
CA THR A 80 -6.29 5.27 12.35
C THR A 80 -5.50 5.32 11.04
N SER A 81 -4.20 5.60 11.10
CA SER A 81 -3.34 5.71 9.92
C SER A 81 -3.15 4.37 9.21
N MET A 82 -3.02 3.27 9.94
CA MET A 82 -2.95 1.91 9.38
C MET A 82 -4.26 1.53 8.67
N THR A 83 -5.39 1.88 9.26
CA THR A 83 -6.71 1.63 8.66
C THR A 83 -6.88 2.41 7.36
N LEU A 84 -6.63 3.72 7.38
CA LEU A 84 -6.71 4.57 6.19
C LEU A 84 -5.72 4.13 5.10
N SER A 85 -4.48 3.82 5.47
CA SER A 85 -3.47 3.31 4.54
C SER A 85 -3.88 1.99 3.90
N THR A 86 -4.55 1.12 4.65
CA THR A 86 -5.10 -0.14 4.12
C THR A 86 -6.17 0.14 3.08
N ILE A 87 -7.16 0.99 3.40
CA ILE A 87 -8.23 1.37 2.46
C ILE A 87 -7.65 1.95 1.17
N VAL A 88 -6.68 2.86 1.28
CA VAL A 88 -5.99 3.49 0.14
C VAL A 88 -5.27 2.43 -0.71
N SER A 89 -4.53 1.52 -0.08
CA SER A 89 -3.82 0.46 -0.80
C SER A 89 -4.76 -0.53 -1.49
N LEU A 90 -5.89 -0.88 -0.87
CA LEU A 90 -6.90 -1.75 -1.47
C LEU A 90 -7.60 -1.07 -2.65
N THR A 91 -7.91 0.22 -2.51
CA THR A 91 -8.46 1.04 -3.59
C THR A 91 -7.49 1.08 -4.77
N ALA A 92 -6.20 1.34 -4.53
CA ALA A 92 -5.20 1.31 -5.59
C ALA A 92 -5.05 -0.07 -6.24
N GLY A 93 -5.12 -1.15 -5.45
CA GLY A 93 -5.12 -2.53 -5.94
C GLY A 93 -6.31 -2.83 -6.87
N LEU A 94 -7.51 -2.37 -6.50
CA LEU A 94 -8.71 -2.49 -7.33
C LEU A 94 -8.56 -1.69 -8.64
N LEU A 95 -8.05 -0.45 -8.56
CA LEU A 95 -7.80 0.40 -9.72
C LEU A 95 -6.75 -0.19 -10.67
N LEU A 96 -5.82 -0.99 -10.16
CA LEU A 96 -4.78 -1.66 -10.94
C LEU A 96 -5.27 -2.95 -11.62
N LEU A 97 -6.31 -3.60 -11.09
CA LEU A 97 -6.67 -4.97 -11.43
C LEU A 97 -6.88 -5.22 -12.93
N ALA A 98 -7.74 -4.42 -13.56
CA ALA A 98 -8.03 -4.54 -14.99
C ALA A 98 -6.83 -4.17 -15.89
N SER A 99 -6.04 -3.16 -15.49
CA SER A 99 -4.82 -2.79 -16.22
C SER A 99 -3.77 -3.91 -16.14
N PHE A 100 -3.60 -4.52 -14.97
CA PHE A 100 -2.66 -5.63 -14.81
C PHE A 100 -3.11 -6.89 -15.55
N ALA A 101 -4.41 -7.19 -15.59
CA ALA A 101 -4.94 -8.27 -16.43
C ALA A 101 -4.62 -8.05 -17.92
N ARG A 102 -4.87 -6.84 -18.45
CA ARG A 102 -4.52 -6.47 -19.84
C ARG A 102 -3.02 -6.49 -20.09
N ARG A 103 -2.21 -6.17 -19.09
CA ARG A 103 -0.75 -6.30 -19.17
C ARG A 103 -0.29 -7.76 -19.24
N LEU A 104 -0.89 -8.64 -18.45
CA LEU A 104 -0.65 -10.09 -18.51
C LEU A 104 -1.03 -10.66 -19.88
N HIS A 105 -2.17 -10.23 -20.43
CA HIS A 105 -2.62 -10.60 -21.76
C HIS A 105 -1.64 -10.20 -22.86
N ASP A 106 -1.00 -9.03 -22.73
CA ASP A 106 0.00 -8.58 -23.69
C ASP A 106 1.21 -9.53 -23.79
N SER A 107 1.57 -10.19 -22.68
CA SER A 107 2.60 -11.22 -22.61
C SER A 107 2.07 -12.65 -22.78
N GLY A 108 0.82 -12.82 -23.24
CA GLY A 108 0.17 -14.11 -23.46
C GLY A 108 -0.21 -14.87 -22.17
N LYS A 109 0.03 -14.29 -21.00
CA LYS A 109 -0.27 -14.89 -19.69
C LYS A 109 -1.77 -14.79 -19.36
N PRO A 110 -2.30 -15.66 -18.48
CA PRO A 110 -3.70 -15.59 -18.12
C PRO A 110 -4.01 -14.42 -17.18
N GLY A 111 -5.10 -13.69 -17.44
CA GLY A 111 -5.50 -12.52 -16.67
C GLY A 111 -5.90 -12.82 -15.22
N TRP A 112 -6.27 -14.07 -14.88
CA TRP A 112 -6.63 -14.45 -13.50
C TRP A 112 -5.47 -14.28 -12.51
N ILE A 113 -4.22 -14.23 -12.98
CA ILE A 113 -3.05 -13.90 -12.14
C ILE A 113 -3.25 -12.55 -11.46
N SER A 114 -3.90 -11.58 -12.10
CA SER A 114 -4.20 -10.28 -11.49
C SER A 114 -5.09 -10.40 -10.24
N VAL A 115 -6.11 -11.25 -10.30
CA VAL A 115 -7.02 -11.54 -9.18
C VAL A 115 -6.26 -12.27 -8.07
N LEU A 116 -5.43 -13.26 -8.42
CA LEU A 116 -4.58 -13.94 -7.44
C LEU A 116 -3.66 -12.93 -6.72
N THR A 117 -3.00 -12.04 -7.47
CA THR A 117 -2.13 -10.99 -6.90
C THR A 117 -2.90 -10.08 -5.96
N PHE A 118 -4.11 -9.67 -6.32
CA PHE A 118 -4.96 -8.84 -5.48
C PHE A 118 -5.38 -9.57 -4.19
N LEU A 119 -5.84 -10.81 -4.30
CA LEU A 119 -6.21 -11.63 -3.14
C LEU A 119 -5.03 -11.89 -2.21
N LEU A 120 -3.83 -12.11 -2.76
CA LEU A 120 -2.61 -12.26 -1.97
C LEU A 120 -2.29 -10.98 -1.17
N SER A 121 -2.42 -9.82 -1.81
CA SER A 121 -2.25 -8.53 -1.14
C SER A 121 -3.31 -8.28 -0.06
N LEU A 122 -4.57 -8.63 -0.34
CA LEU A 122 -5.70 -8.50 0.58
C LEU A 122 -5.51 -9.37 1.82
N THR A 123 -5.11 -10.63 1.64
CA THR A 123 -4.79 -11.55 2.74
C THR A 123 -3.66 -11.01 3.62
N SER A 124 -2.61 -10.44 3.02
CA SER A 124 -1.53 -9.79 3.78
C SER A 124 -2.06 -8.64 4.64
N LYS A 125 -2.93 -7.78 4.08
CA LYS A 125 -3.54 -6.67 4.83
C LYS A 125 -4.47 -7.18 5.95
N ALA A 126 -5.23 -8.23 5.70
CA ALA A 126 -6.08 -8.85 6.71
C ALA A 126 -5.27 -9.42 7.90
N ILE A 127 -4.11 -10.05 7.62
CA ILE A 127 -3.19 -10.54 8.66
C ILE A 127 -2.59 -9.39 9.47
N VAL A 128 -2.15 -8.32 8.80
CA VAL A 128 -1.59 -7.14 9.50
C VAL A 128 -2.66 -6.48 10.37
N TRP A 129 -3.89 -6.36 9.87
CA TRP A 129 -5.02 -5.82 10.62
C TRP A 129 -5.34 -6.70 11.84
N SER A 130 -5.38 -8.03 11.69
CA SER A 130 -5.69 -8.93 12.83
C SER A 130 -4.64 -8.90 13.94
N ARG A 131 -3.41 -8.49 13.61
CA ARG A 131 -2.29 -8.31 14.55
C ARG A 131 -2.13 -6.87 15.03
N MET A 132 -3.06 -5.97 14.70
CA MET A 132 -2.94 -4.54 15.00
C MET A 132 -2.78 -4.27 16.50
N ASP A 133 -3.50 -4.99 17.36
CA ASP A 133 -3.40 -4.80 18.82
C ASP A 133 -2.06 -5.27 19.40
N GLU A 134 -1.51 -6.37 18.87
CA GLU A 134 -0.15 -6.83 19.22
C GLU A 134 0.90 -5.79 18.78
N ILE A 135 0.76 -5.24 17.57
CA ILE A 135 1.69 -4.25 17.02
C ILE A 135 1.67 -2.97 17.88
N VAL A 136 0.48 -2.43 18.17
CA VAL A 136 0.33 -1.20 18.97
C VAL A 136 0.84 -1.40 20.40
N SER A 137 0.49 -2.51 21.06
CA SER A 137 0.93 -2.79 22.44
C SER A 137 2.42 -3.07 22.55
N THR A 138 3.04 -3.68 21.52
CA THR A 138 4.48 -3.91 21.50
C THR A 138 5.22 -2.59 21.25
N MET A 139 4.68 -1.67 20.44
CA MET A 139 5.28 -0.34 20.21
C MET A 139 5.38 0.49 21.49
N GLN A 140 4.41 0.37 22.39
CA GLN A 140 4.45 1.01 23.71
C GLN A 140 5.57 0.47 24.62
N LYS A 141 6.08 -0.73 24.33
CA LYS A 141 7.12 -1.41 25.10
C LYS A 141 8.51 -1.24 24.50
N VAL A 142 8.62 -0.83 23.23
CA VAL A 142 9.90 -0.54 22.59
C VAL A 142 10.39 0.81 23.11
N SER A 143 11.31 0.78 24.07
CA SER A 143 12.14 1.94 24.37
C SER A 143 13.17 2.12 23.24
N ALA A 144 13.45 3.37 22.87
CA ALA A 144 14.45 3.69 21.83
C ALA A 144 15.86 3.12 22.12
N ASP A 145 16.13 2.77 23.38
CA ASP A 145 17.41 2.23 23.86
C ASP A 145 17.60 0.73 23.61
N ASN A 146 16.57 -0.02 23.20
CA ASN A 146 16.67 -1.47 23.07
C ASN A 146 16.49 -1.94 21.61
N LEU A 147 17.59 -1.87 20.85
CA LEU A 147 17.70 -2.32 19.45
C LEU A 147 17.21 -3.76 19.23
N GLU A 148 17.35 -4.63 20.23
CA GLU A 148 16.89 -6.02 20.15
C GLU A 148 15.36 -6.10 20.02
N THR A 149 14.64 -5.33 20.83
CA THR A 149 13.17 -5.28 20.79
C THR A 149 12.64 -4.64 19.50
N ALA A 150 13.37 -3.64 18.98
CA ALA A 150 13.05 -3.02 17.70
C ALA A 150 13.24 -4.00 16.53
N PHE A 151 14.33 -4.77 16.51
CA PHE A 151 14.58 -5.79 15.47
C PHE A 151 13.58 -6.96 15.57
N ALA A 152 13.28 -7.43 16.77
CA ALA A 152 12.28 -8.48 17.00
C ALA A 152 10.88 -8.04 16.51
N MET A 153 10.52 -6.77 16.71
CA MET A 153 9.27 -6.21 16.16
C MET A 153 9.31 -6.13 14.64
N GLN A 154 10.39 -5.61 14.07
CA GLN A 154 10.52 -5.45 12.62
C GLN A 154 10.43 -6.80 11.90
N SER A 155 11.10 -7.83 12.43
CA SER A 155 11.07 -9.18 11.84
C SER A 155 9.65 -9.79 11.85
N LYS A 156 8.90 -9.63 12.96
CA LYS A 156 7.48 -10.05 13.03
C LYS A 156 6.61 -9.33 11.99
N MET A 157 6.80 -8.02 11.82
CA MET A 157 6.03 -7.24 10.83
C MET A 157 6.38 -7.63 9.39
N VAL A 158 7.65 -7.86 9.10
CA VAL A 158 8.12 -8.33 7.79
C VAL A 158 7.52 -9.70 7.49
N ALA A 159 7.59 -10.64 8.44
CA ALA A 159 7.02 -11.98 8.30
C ALA A 159 5.51 -11.93 7.99
N ALA A 160 4.75 -11.07 8.69
CA ALA A 160 3.32 -10.87 8.44
C ALA A 160 3.03 -10.23 7.06
N SER A 161 4.01 -9.56 6.46
CA SER A 161 3.88 -8.83 5.19
C SER A 161 4.45 -9.58 3.97
N LEU A 162 5.00 -10.79 4.16
CA LEU A 162 5.63 -11.57 3.08
C LEU A 162 4.71 -11.81 1.89
N LEU A 163 3.43 -12.10 2.14
CA LEU A 163 2.43 -12.27 1.08
C LEU A 163 2.24 -10.97 0.28
N GLY A 164 2.22 -9.81 0.96
CA GLY A 164 2.13 -8.51 0.31
C GLY A 164 3.34 -8.23 -0.59
N TYR A 165 4.55 -8.56 -0.13
CA TYR A 165 5.75 -8.42 -0.96
C TYR A 165 5.75 -9.37 -2.15
N ALA A 166 5.30 -10.61 -1.98
CA ALA A 166 5.11 -11.54 -3.09
C ALA A 166 4.13 -10.99 -4.13
N ALA A 167 3.03 -10.33 -3.72
CA ALA A 167 2.10 -9.68 -4.64
C ALA A 167 2.80 -8.57 -5.45
N ILE A 168 3.61 -7.72 -4.80
CA ILE A 168 4.38 -6.67 -5.47
C ILE A 168 5.38 -7.27 -6.46
N LEU A 169 6.09 -8.33 -6.09
CA LEU A 169 7.03 -9.02 -6.98
C LEU A 169 6.31 -9.58 -8.22
N ILE A 170 5.13 -10.16 -8.06
CA ILE A 170 4.32 -10.64 -9.20
C ILE A 170 3.99 -9.47 -10.16
N VAL A 171 3.57 -8.32 -9.62
CA VAL A 171 3.32 -7.12 -10.44
C VAL A 171 4.56 -6.66 -11.18
N ILE A 172 5.72 -6.63 -10.51
CA ILE A 172 6.98 -6.19 -11.12
C ILE A 172 7.41 -7.17 -12.22
N ILE A 173 7.50 -8.47 -11.89
CA ILE A 173 7.96 -9.52 -12.81
C ILE A 173 7.13 -9.55 -14.08
N PHE A 174 5.79 -9.59 -13.96
CA PHE A 174 4.91 -9.60 -15.13
C PHE A 174 4.76 -8.21 -15.77
N GLY A 175 4.94 -7.14 -15.01
CA GLY A 175 4.94 -5.76 -15.49
C GLY A 175 6.08 -5.51 -16.48
N VAL A 176 7.30 -6.00 -16.19
CA VAL A 176 8.48 -5.85 -17.07
C VAL A 176 8.58 -6.92 -18.15
N TRP A 177 7.80 -8.00 -18.06
CA TRP A 177 7.88 -9.15 -18.96
C TRP A 177 7.78 -8.80 -20.45
N PRO A 178 8.43 -9.51 -21.39
CA PRO A 178 8.26 -9.25 -22.81
C PRO A 178 6.82 -9.32 -23.35
N SER A 179 6.47 -8.34 -24.17
CA SER A 179 5.21 -8.33 -24.93
C SER A 179 5.31 -9.31 -26.09
N ASN A 180 4.20 -9.98 -26.43
CA ASN A 180 4.17 -10.80 -27.64
C ASN A 180 4.14 -9.91 -28.89
N PRO A 181 5.00 -10.16 -29.90
CA PRO A 181 4.95 -9.43 -31.15
C PRO A 181 3.66 -9.75 -31.92
N GLY A 182 3.08 -8.74 -32.57
CA GLY A 182 1.86 -8.91 -33.37
C GLY A 182 0.60 -9.27 -32.55
N PRO A 183 -0.43 -9.81 -33.20
CA PRO A 183 -1.66 -10.25 -32.52
C PRO A 183 -1.43 -11.50 -31.68
N ASN A 184 -2.23 -11.68 -30.62
CA ASN A 184 -2.27 -12.89 -29.81
C ASN A 184 -3.72 -13.28 -29.48
N ARG A 185 -3.93 -14.35 -28.71
CA ARG A 185 -5.30 -14.83 -28.34
C ARG A 185 -6.19 -13.80 -27.62
N TYR A 186 -5.62 -12.70 -27.14
CA TYR A 186 -6.32 -11.62 -26.44
C TYR A 186 -6.54 -10.37 -27.31
N GLY A 187 -6.15 -10.42 -28.59
CA GLY A 187 -6.43 -9.39 -29.58
C GLY A 187 -5.19 -8.87 -30.30
N GLU A 188 -5.41 -7.77 -31.00
CA GLU A 188 -4.42 -7.03 -31.80
C GLU A 188 -3.25 -6.48 -30.96
N ALA A 189 -2.34 -5.74 -31.62
CA ALA A 189 -1.22 -5.08 -30.96
C ALA A 189 -1.67 -4.23 -29.74
N PRO A 190 -0.84 -4.15 -28.68
CA PRO A 190 -1.22 -3.49 -27.45
C PRO A 190 -1.36 -1.98 -27.60
N VAL A 191 -2.23 -1.39 -26.78
CA VAL A 191 -2.40 0.07 -26.71
C VAL A 191 -1.14 0.72 -26.16
N ARG A 192 -0.64 1.75 -26.86
CA ARG A 192 0.57 2.52 -26.53
C ARG A 192 0.25 4.01 -26.43
N PHE A 193 0.69 4.64 -25.34
CA PHE A 193 0.64 6.09 -25.10
C PHE A 193 2.02 6.60 -24.69
#